data_AF-A0A7X1KDJ4-F1
#
_entry.id   AF-A0A7X1KDJ4-F1
#
_cell.length_a   1.000
_cell.length_b   1.000
_cell.length_c   1.000
_cell.angle_alpha   90.00
_cell.angle_beta   90.00
_cell.angle_gamma   90.00
#
_symmetry.space_group_name_H-M   'P 1'
#
loop_
_entity.id
_entity.type
_entity.pdbx_description
1 polymer ?
#
loop_
_entity_poly.entity_id
_entity_poly.type
_entity_poly.pdbx_seq_one_letter_code
_entity_poly.pdbx_strand_id
1 'polypeptide(L)'
;MSRDAFFERLSNVMAADAVRALEAFCTEPTGLSAYFTGTNKGDLRVRLIRAGRTIFTATYQTQNQQFLCRAYCIPATIAALGIPHERVDAPANPDEPQRSEFRLTPEEFSAHLLEVVLAAAVSFMLEHTA
;
A
#
# COMPACT_ATOMS: atom_id res chain seq x y z
N MET A 1 5.34 16.62 -2.94
CA MET A 1 5.41 16.83 -1.48
C MET A 1 6.52 15.98 -0.95
N SER A 2 7.25 16.50 0.03
CA SER A 2 8.30 15.77 0.74
C SER A 2 7.68 14.68 1.59
N ARG A 3 8.45 13.61 1.79
CA ARG A 3 8.25 12.57 2.81
C ARG A 3 7.75 13.16 4.14
N ASP A 4 8.32 14.28 4.57
CA ASP A 4 7.97 14.95 5.83
C ASP A 4 6.50 15.35 5.90
N ALA A 5 5.94 15.89 4.83
CA ALA A 5 4.53 16.29 4.81
C ALA A 5 3.55 15.10 4.86
N PHE A 6 3.98 13.90 4.47
CA PHE A 6 3.21 12.68 4.72
C PHE A 6 3.24 12.32 6.21
N PHE A 7 4.43 12.34 6.82
CA PHE A 7 4.61 12.01 8.24
C PHE A 7 3.96 13.03 9.19
N GLU A 8 3.97 14.33 8.87
CA GLU A 8 3.27 15.37 9.65
C GLU A 8 1.76 15.12 9.77
N ARG A 9 1.19 14.41 8.81
CA ARG A 9 -0.24 14.06 8.82
C ARG A 9 -0.53 12.81 9.64
N LEU A 10 0.47 11.98 9.91
CA LEU A 10 0.31 10.76 10.69
C LEU A 10 0.22 11.11 12.17
N SER A 11 -0.99 11.12 12.71
CA SER A 11 -1.23 11.33 14.15
C SER A 11 -0.91 10.10 15.01
N ASN A 12 -0.65 8.94 14.40
CA ASN A 12 -0.39 7.68 15.09
C ASN A 12 1.07 7.25 14.89
N VAL A 13 1.79 7.06 15.99
CA VAL A 13 3.23 6.71 15.99
C VAL A 13 3.50 5.33 15.40
N MET A 14 2.65 4.33 15.67
CA MET A 14 2.83 2.97 15.17
C MET A 14 2.72 2.93 13.64
N ALA A 15 1.75 3.67 13.08
CA ALA A 15 1.64 3.78 11.63
C ALA A 15 2.85 4.48 11.01
N ALA A 16 3.40 5.51 11.66
CA ALA A 16 4.64 6.14 11.22
C ALA A 16 5.84 5.18 11.26
N ASP A 17 5.97 4.40 12.33
CA ASP A 17 7.05 3.42 12.47
C ASP A 17 6.93 2.27 11.45
N ALA A 18 5.71 1.82 11.16
CA ALA A 18 5.46 0.84 10.09
C ALA A 18 5.87 1.37 8.71
N VAL A 19 5.60 2.65 8.42
CA VAL A 19 6.05 3.29 7.16
C VAL A 19 7.57 3.32 7.10
N ARG A 20 8.25 3.71 8.18
CA ARG A 20 9.72 3.73 8.25
C ARG A 20 10.32 2.34 8.09
N ALA A 21 9.71 1.33 8.71
CA ALA A 21 10.14 -0.06 8.57
C ALA A 21 9.99 -0.54 7.13
N LEU A 22 8.87 -0.20 6.46
CA LEU A 22 8.67 -0.50 5.05
C LEU A 22 9.68 0.23 4.16
N GLU A 23 9.96 1.51 4.41
CA GLU A 23 11.00 2.26 3.68
C GLU A 23 12.36 1.57 3.79
N ALA A 24 12.75 1.14 4.99
CA ALA A 24 14.01 0.43 5.22
C ALA A 24 14.04 -0.94 4.54
N PHE A 25 12.88 -1.61 4.41
CA PHE A 25 12.75 -2.88 3.71
C PHE A 25 12.83 -2.72 2.18
N CYS A 26 12.24 -1.66 1.62
CA CYS A 26 12.22 -1.40 0.18
C CYS A 26 13.58 -0.93 -0.33
N THR A 27 14.37 -1.87 -0.85
CA THR A 27 15.74 -1.66 -1.31
C THR A 27 15.98 -2.41 -2.64
N GLU A 28 17.12 -2.16 -3.29
CA GLU A 28 17.50 -2.91 -4.51
C GLU A 28 17.50 -4.44 -4.31
N PRO A 29 18.04 -5.00 -3.21
CA PRO A 29 17.98 -6.44 -2.94
C PRO A 29 16.55 -7.01 -2.86
N THR A 30 15.59 -6.26 -2.31
CA THR A 30 14.18 -6.68 -2.28
C THR A 30 13.46 -6.41 -3.60
N GLY A 31 14.10 -5.71 -4.55
CA GLY A 31 13.51 -5.33 -5.83
C GLY A 31 12.42 -4.27 -5.71
N LEU A 32 12.27 -3.65 -4.55
CA LEU A 32 11.19 -2.71 -4.22
C LEU A 32 11.74 -1.33 -3.90
N SER A 33 10.97 -0.30 -4.21
CA SER A 33 11.30 1.08 -3.87
C SER A 33 10.06 1.77 -3.31
N ALA A 34 10.17 2.25 -2.08
CA ALA A 34 9.18 3.11 -1.45
C ALA A 34 9.47 4.57 -1.80
N TYR A 35 8.44 5.35 -2.09
CA TYR A 35 8.56 6.77 -2.39
C TYR A 35 7.28 7.51 -2.04
N PHE A 36 7.38 8.83 -1.91
CA PHE A 36 6.27 9.70 -1.54
C PHE A 36 5.95 10.65 -2.67
N THR A 37 4.67 10.93 -2.90
CA THR A 37 4.27 11.92 -3.90
C THR A 37 3.53 13.09 -3.27
N GLY A 38 3.39 14.18 -4.03
CA GLY A 38 2.55 15.31 -3.64
C GLY A 38 1.09 15.21 -4.01
N THR A 39 0.66 14.09 -4.59
CA THR A 39 -0.75 13.89 -4.93
C THR A 39 -1.55 13.64 -3.66
N ASN A 40 -2.84 13.99 -3.65
CA ASN A 40 -3.76 13.76 -2.52
C ASN A 40 -3.26 14.27 -1.15
N LYS A 41 -2.53 15.40 -1.13
CA LYS A 41 -1.90 15.97 0.08
C LYS A 41 -0.83 15.05 0.71
N GLY A 42 -0.23 14.15 -0.06
CA GLY A 42 0.82 13.22 0.37
C GLY A 42 0.32 11.78 0.40
N ASP A 43 0.96 10.91 -0.39
CA ASP A 43 0.75 9.47 -0.36
C ASP A 43 2.07 8.70 -0.34
N LEU A 44 2.06 7.54 0.30
CA LEU A 44 3.11 6.53 0.23
C LEU A 44 2.85 5.64 -0.97
N ARG A 45 3.88 5.34 -1.74
CA ARG A 45 3.82 4.39 -2.86
C ARG A 45 4.96 3.40 -2.79
N VAL A 46 4.69 2.18 -3.24
CA VAL A 46 5.71 1.16 -3.48
C VAL A 46 5.66 0.74 -4.94
N ARG A 47 6.84 0.68 -5.56
CA ARG A 47 7.02 0.16 -6.92
C ARG A 47 8.01 -0.98 -6.98
N LEU A 48 7.85 -1.84 -7.97
CA LEU A 48 8.88 -2.79 -8.39
C LEU A 48 9.95 -2.03 -9.19
N ILE A 49 11.21 -2.13 -8.79
CA ILE A 49 12.33 -1.39 -9.39
C ILE A 49 12.49 -1.76 -10.87
N ARG A 50 12.56 -3.05 -11.18
CA ARG A 50 12.81 -3.53 -12.55
C ARG A 50 11.66 -3.26 -13.52
N ALA A 51 10.42 -3.33 -13.04
CA ALA A 51 9.23 -3.11 -13.86
C ALA A 51 8.82 -1.63 -13.95
N GLY A 52 9.31 -0.78 -13.03
CA GLY A 52 8.87 0.61 -12.91
C GLY A 52 7.38 0.76 -12.54
N ARG A 53 6.70 -0.30 -12.11
CA ARG A 53 5.26 -0.32 -11.83
C ARG A 53 4.96 -0.12 -10.36
N THR A 54 3.99 0.76 -10.07
CA THR A 54 3.45 0.94 -8.72
C THR A 54 2.52 -0.22 -8.39
N ILE A 55 2.82 -0.93 -7.31
CA ILE A 55 2.06 -2.10 -6.85
C ILE A 55 1.25 -1.79 -5.60
N PHE A 56 1.59 -0.73 -4.87
CA PHE A 56 0.88 -0.33 -3.66
C PHE A 56 0.87 1.18 -3.51
N THR A 57 -0.25 1.72 -3.03
CA THR A 57 -0.38 3.11 -2.62
C THR A 57 -1.16 3.19 -1.31
N ALA A 58 -0.74 4.07 -0.40
CA ALA A 58 -1.46 4.38 0.83
C ALA A 58 -1.58 5.89 1.01
N THR A 59 -2.82 6.37 1.16
CA THR A 59 -3.12 7.78 1.46
C THR A 59 -3.79 7.87 2.82
N TYR A 60 -3.23 8.66 3.74
CA TYR A 60 -3.87 8.89 5.03
C TYR A 60 -5.03 9.89 4.90
N GLN A 61 -6.20 9.51 5.38
CA GLN A 61 -7.44 10.31 5.39
C GLN A 61 -7.69 10.84 6.80
N THR A 62 -7.24 12.07 7.06
CA THR A 62 -7.28 12.70 8.39
C THR A 62 -8.69 12.82 8.98
N GLN A 63 -9.73 13.00 8.14
CA GLN A 63 -11.12 13.14 8.60
C GLN A 63 -11.65 11.86 9.28
N ASN A 64 -11.30 10.70 8.73
CA ASN A 64 -11.81 9.40 9.20
C ASN A 64 -10.74 8.61 9.97
N GLN A 65 -9.53 9.18 10.10
CA GLN A 65 -8.37 8.55 10.72
C GLN A 65 -8.05 7.16 10.14
N GLN A 66 -8.10 7.03 8.81
CA GLN A 66 -7.89 5.77 8.10
C GLN A 66 -6.91 5.94 6.94
N PHE A 67 -6.27 4.84 6.55
CA PHE A 67 -5.52 4.74 5.30
C PHE A 67 -6.43 4.23 4.20
N LEU A 68 -6.51 4.97 3.09
CA LEU A 68 -7.01 4.44 1.84
C LEU A 68 -5.86 3.75 1.12
N CYS A 69 -5.96 2.43 0.98
CA CYS A 69 -4.95 1.57 0.37
C CYS A 69 -5.45 1.10 -0.99
N ARG A 70 -4.51 1.04 -1.95
CA ARG A 70 -4.71 0.33 -3.22
C ARG A 70 -3.53 -0.58 -3.43
N ALA A 71 -3.78 -1.85 -3.74
CA ALA A 71 -2.76 -2.86 -3.91
C ALA A 71 -3.01 -3.66 -5.19
N TYR A 72 -1.92 -4.09 -5.85
CA TYR A 72 -1.95 -5.02 -6.98
C TYR A 72 -2.25 -6.44 -6.49
N CYS A 73 -3.45 -6.65 -5.95
CA CYS A 73 -3.96 -7.93 -5.50
C CYS A 73 -5.46 -7.99 -5.81
N ILE A 74 -5.96 -9.20 -6.09
CA ILE A 74 -7.40 -9.44 -6.10
C ILE A 74 -7.99 -9.41 -4.68
N PRO A 75 -9.30 -9.13 -4.51
CA PRO A 75 -9.89 -8.99 -3.18
C PRO A 75 -9.72 -10.22 -2.27
N ALA A 76 -9.77 -11.41 -2.85
CA ALA A 76 -9.57 -12.67 -2.13
C ALA A 76 -8.19 -12.77 -1.46
N THR A 77 -7.14 -12.25 -2.11
CA THR A 77 -5.78 -12.21 -1.53
C THR A 77 -5.72 -11.26 -0.34
N ILE A 78 -6.35 -10.08 -0.44
CA ILE A 78 -6.41 -9.13 0.68
C ILE A 78 -7.21 -9.72 1.85
N ALA A 79 -8.32 -10.40 1.57
CA ALA A 79 -9.12 -11.06 2.59
C ALA A 79 -8.36 -12.17 3.34
N ALA A 80 -7.51 -12.91 2.63
CA ALA A 80 -6.66 -13.95 3.22
C ALA A 80 -5.61 -13.40 4.21
N LEU A 81 -5.31 -12.11 4.17
CA LEU A 81 -4.42 -11.43 5.12
C LEU A 81 -5.16 -10.99 6.41
N GLY A 82 -6.43 -11.36 6.57
CA GLY A 82 -7.23 -11.02 7.75
C GLY A 82 -7.97 -9.69 7.65
N ILE A 83 -7.91 -9.00 6.51
CA ILE A 83 -8.68 -7.79 6.25
C ILE A 83 -10.11 -8.21 5.84
N PRO A 84 -11.17 -7.79 6.54
CA PRO A 84 -12.52 -8.26 6.26
C PRO A 84 -12.98 -7.93 4.83
N HIS A 85 -13.62 -8.89 4.15
CA HIS A 85 -13.97 -8.78 2.73
C HIS A 85 -14.95 -7.63 2.44
N GLU A 86 -15.80 -7.26 3.40
CA GLU A 86 -16.72 -6.12 3.30
C GLU A 86 -16.01 -4.75 3.29
N ARG A 87 -14.71 -4.73 3.59
CA ARG A 87 -13.86 -3.54 3.56
C ARG A 87 -12.92 -3.51 2.35
N VAL A 88 -13.02 -4.51 1.48
CA VAL A 88 -12.26 -4.61 0.24
C VAL A 88 -13.21 -4.36 -0.92
N ASP A 89 -13.11 -3.17 -1.47
CA ASP A 89 -13.88 -2.75 -2.62
C ASP A 89 -13.34 -3.46 -3.88
N ALA A 90 -14.26 -3.80 -4.79
CA ALA A 90 -13.90 -4.23 -6.12
C ALA A 90 -13.04 -3.15 -6.81
N PRO A 91 -12.19 -3.54 -7.78
CA PRO A 91 -11.33 -2.60 -8.49
C PRO A 91 -12.13 -1.40 -9.02
N ALA A 92 -11.74 -0.20 -8.57
CA ALA A 92 -12.41 1.03 -8.99
C ALA A 92 -12.24 1.30 -10.50
N ASN A 93 -11.25 0.66 -11.13
CA ASN A 93 -11.05 0.67 -12.56
C ASN A 93 -11.27 -0.75 -13.14
N PRO A 94 -12.31 -0.96 -13.97
CA PRO A 94 -12.55 -2.24 -14.64
C PRO A 94 -11.38 -2.71 -15.51
N ASP A 95 -10.56 -1.78 -16.01
CA ASP A 95 -9.36 -2.08 -16.82
C ASP A 95 -8.17 -2.52 -15.95
N GLU A 96 -8.27 -2.41 -14.62
CA GLU A 96 -7.27 -2.89 -13.66
C GLU A 96 -7.91 -3.88 -12.68
N PRO A 97 -8.46 -5.02 -13.14
CA PRO A 97 -9.22 -5.96 -12.30
C PRO A 97 -8.39 -6.58 -11.17
N GLN A 98 -7.07 -6.43 -11.24
CA GLN A 98 -6.12 -6.91 -10.25
C GLN A 98 -5.80 -5.90 -9.15
N ARG A 99 -6.48 -4.73 -9.12
CA ARG A 99 -6.26 -3.73 -8.08
C ARG A 99 -7.41 -3.63 -7.11
N SER A 100 -7.21 -4.15 -5.90
CA SER A 100 -8.15 -3.94 -4.80
C SER A 100 -7.96 -2.58 -4.14
N GLU A 101 -9.07 -1.94 -3.76
CA GLU A 101 -9.10 -0.78 -2.89
C GLU A 101 -9.66 -1.20 -1.52
N PHE A 102 -9.05 -0.75 -0.43
CA PHE A 102 -9.51 -1.08 0.92
C PHE A 102 -9.06 -0.01 1.90
N ARG A 103 -9.72 0.02 3.07
CA ARG A 103 -9.44 1.01 4.13
C ARG A 103 -8.94 0.32 5.38
N LEU A 104 -7.88 0.84 5.99
CA LEU A 104 -7.30 0.33 7.23
C LEU A 104 -7.25 1.42 8.30
N THR A 105 -7.51 1.06 9.56
CA THR A 105 -7.15 1.92 10.70
C THR A 105 -5.61 2.00 10.82
N PRO A 106 -5.05 2.94 11.60
CA PRO A 106 -3.61 3.03 11.78
C PRO A 106 -2.98 1.76 12.40
N GLU A 107 -3.72 1.09 13.28
CA GLU A 107 -3.29 -0.16 13.91
C GLU A 107 -3.26 -1.31 12.91
N GLU A 108 -4.34 -1.51 12.16
CA GLU A 108 -4.42 -2.52 11.09
C GLU A 108 -3.40 -2.25 9.99
N PHE A 109 -3.21 -0.98 9.63
CA PHE A 109 -2.18 -0.57 8.68
C PHE A 109 -0.80 -0.97 9.19
N SER A 110 -0.49 -0.69 10.46
CA SER A 110 0.77 -1.12 11.06
C SER A 110 0.94 -2.64 11.05
N ALA A 111 -0.13 -3.40 11.27
CA ALA A 111 -0.09 -4.87 11.31
C ALA A 111 0.08 -5.48 9.91
N HIS A 112 -0.58 -4.95 8.89
CA HIS A 112 -0.70 -5.61 7.58
C HIS A 112 0.14 -4.97 6.46
N LEU A 113 0.70 -3.78 6.65
CA LEU A 113 1.36 -3.02 5.57
C LEU A 113 2.40 -3.84 4.80
N LEU A 114 3.32 -4.50 5.50
CA LEU A 114 4.39 -5.25 4.85
C LEU A 114 3.85 -6.48 4.09
N GLU A 115 2.93 -7.22 4.71
CA GLU A 115 2.33 -8.42 4.10
C GLU A 115 1.54 -8.06 2.83
N VAL A 116 0.78 -6.97 2.86
CA VAL A 116 0.05 -6.45 1.70
C VAL A 116 1.00 -6.07 0.57
N VAL A 117 2.11 -5.39 0.87
CA VAL A 117 3.10 -4.99 -0.15
C VAL A 117 3.76 -6.22 -0.78
N LEU A 118 4.11 -7.23 0.03
CA LEU A 118 4.68 -8.48 -0.47
C LEU A 118 3.68 -9.27 -1.31
N ALA A 119 2.43 -9.37 -0.88
CA ALA A 119 1.36 -9.98 -1.65
C ALA A 119 1.17 -9.28 -3.00
N ALA A 120 1.20 -7.95 -3.03
CA ALA A 120 1.09 -7.17 -4.26
C ALA A 120 2.26 -7.40 -5.22
N ALA A 121 3.48 -7.53 -4.68
CA ALA A 121 4.65 -7.85 -5.48
C ALA A 121 4.54 -9.25 -6.11
N VAL A 122 4.12 -10.24 -5.31
CA VAL A 122 3.93 -11.62 -5.77
C VAL A 122 2.83 -11.72 -6.82
N SER A 123 1.67 -11.12 -6.58
CA SER A 123 0.56 -11.08 -7.54
C SER A 123 0.97 -10.46 -8.86
N PHE A 124 1.70 -9.33 -8.83
CA PHE A 124 2.21 -8.70 -10.05
C PHE A 124 3.17 -9.63 -10.82
N MET A 125 4.13 -10.24 -10.13
CA MET A 125 5.09 -11.14 -10.76
C MET A 125 4.40 -12.33 -11.41
N LEU A 126 3.46 -12.99 -10.72
CA LEU A 126 2.76 -14.16 -11.23
C LEU A 126 2.03 -13.89 -12.56
N GLU A 127 1.40 -12.73 -12.71
CA GLU A 127 0.71 -12.38 -13.95
C GLU A 127 1.66 -12.03 -15.09
N HIS A 128 2.83 -11.45 -14.79
CA HIS A 128 3.74 -10.91 -15.80
C HIS A 128 4.95 -11.81 -16.11
N THR A 129 5.04 -12.97 -15.47
CA THR A 129 6.03 -14.02 -15.77
C THR A 129 5.41 -15.29 -16.38
N ALA A 130 4.09 -15.33 -16.56
CA ALA A 130 3.39 -16.39 -17.28
C ALA A 130 3.36 -16.14 -18.79
#